data_AF-A0A6V7LE88-F1
#
_entry.id   AF-A0A6V7LE88-F1
#
_cell.length_a   1.000
_cell.length_b   1.000
_cell.length_c   1.000
_cell.angle_alpha   90.00
_cell.angle_beta   90.00
_cell.angle_gamma   90.00
#
_symmetry.space_group_name_H-M   'P 1'
#
loop_
_entity.id
_entity.type
_entity.pdbx_description
1 polymer ?
#
loop_
_entity_poly.entity_id
_entity_poly.type
_entity_poly.pdbx_seq_one_letter_code
_entity_poly.pdbx_strand_id
1 'polypeptide(L)'
;GADPERMTPVRIEEYIAELFHGSNVNVQVISDEDTLLQEYPLFATVNRAASVVPRHRGRIIFLTYEPQNPACILETLLLVGKGVTYDTGGADIKIQGNMI
;
A
#
# COMPACT_ATOMS: atom_id res chain seq x y z
N GLY A 1 5.77 14.24 -9.23
CA GLY A 1 5.11 12.94 -8.96
C GLY A 1 3.77 12.91 -9.67
N ALA A 2 3.13 11.75 -9.75
CA ALA A 2 1.69 11.74 -10.06
C ALA A 2 0.95 12.51 -8.94
N ASP A 3 -0.13 13.20 -9.30
CA ASP A 3 -0.95 13.95 -8.34
C ASP A 3 -1.47 12.98 -7.25
N PRO A 4 -1.29 13.30 -5.95
CA PRO A 4 -1.79 12.47 -4.85
C PRO A 4 -3.30 12.21 -4.92
N GLU A 5 -4.07 13.10 -5.55
CA GLU A 5 -5.51 12.93 -5.78
C GLU A 5 -5.81 11.89 -6.88
N ARG A 6 -4.87 11.67 -7.82
CA ARG A 6 -5.00 10.69 -8.91
C ARG A 6 -4.56 9.29 -8.50
N MET A 7 -3.57 9.17 -7.61
CA MET A 7 -3.00 7.90 -7.17
C MET A 7 -3.13 7.71 -5.66
N THR A 8 -4.37 7.71 -5.17
CA THR A 8 -4.67 7.34 -3.78
C THR A 8 -4.35 5.85 -3.52
N PRO A 9 -4.27 5.39 -2.26
CA PRO A 9 -4.02 3.97 -1.98
C PRO A 9 -5.03 3.04 -2.66
N VAL A 10 -6.30 3.46 -2.76
CA VAL A 10 -7.36 2.73 -3.46
C VAL A 10 -7.10 2.67 -4.97
N ARG A 11 -6.65 3.77 -5.59
CA ARG A 11 -6.29 3.78 -7.02
C ARG A 11 -5.06 2.94 -7.33
N ILE A 12 -4.12 2.85 -6.40
CA ILE A 12 -2.95 1.97 -6.52
C ILE A 12 -3.38 0.50 -6.49
N GLU A 13 -4.29 0.14 -5.57
CA GLU A 13 -4.90 -1.20 -5.55
C GLU A 13 -5.57 -1.54 -6.89
N GLU A 14 -6.44 -0.65 -7.41
CA GLU A 14 -7.10 -0.83 -8.70
C GLU A 14 -6.09 -1.04 -9.83
N TYR A 15 -5.08 -0.16 -9.92
CA TYR A 15 -4.03 -0.23 -10.94
C TYR A 15 -3.24 -1.54 -10.87
N ILE A 16 -2.87 -1.99 -9.67
CA ILE A 16 -2.14 -3.25 -9.47
C ILE A 16 -2.99 -4.44 -9.87
N ALA A 17 -4.27 -4.45 -9.48
CA ALA A 17 -5.20 -5.52 -9.83
C ALA A 17 -5.38 -5.63 -11.36
N GLU A 18 -5.51 -4.49 -12.06
CA GLU A 18 -5.55 -4.44 -13.52
C GLU A 18 -4.25 -4.90 -14.16
N LEU A 19 -3.10 -4.40 -13.67
CA LEU A 19 -1.78 -4.71 -14.23
C LEU A 19 -1.45 -6.21 -14.17
N PHE A 20 -1.79 -6.86 -13.07
CA PHE A 20 -1.50 -8.28 -12.85
C PHE A 20 -2.67 -9.20 -13.20
N HIS A 21 -3.76 -8.67 -13.74
CA HIS A 21 -4.89 -9.47 -14.20
C HIS A 21 -4.43 -10.50 -15.25
N GLY A 22 -4.71 -11.78 -15.00
CA GLY A 22 -4.31 -12.88 -15.88
C GLY A 22 -2.82 -13.24 -15.86
N SER A 23 -2.02 -12.59 -15.00
CA SER A 23 -0.64 -12.97 -14.75
C SER A 23 -0.55 -14.11 -13.72
N ASN A 24 0.67 -14.59 -13.46
CA ASN A 24 0.95 -15.55 -12.38
C ASN A 24 1.38 -14.87 -11.06
N VAL A 25 1.09 -13.58 -10.90
CA VAL A 25 1.29 -12.86 -9.65
C VAL A 25 0.00 -12.88 -8.84
N ASN A 26 0.06 -13.42 -7.62
CA ASN A 26 -1.02 -13.34 -6.66
C ASN A 26 -1.02 -11.96 -5.98
N VAL A 27 -2.17 -11.30 -5.98
CA VAL A 27 -2.38 -10.00 -5.33
C VAL A 27 -3.28 -10.21 -4.12
N GLN A 28 -2.80 -9.86 -2.94
CA GLN A 28 -3.59 -9.83 -1.70
C GLN A 28 -3.58 -8.43 -1.12
N VAL A 29 -4.75 -7.98 -0.66
CA VAL A 29 -4.93 -6.64 -0.13
C VAL A 29 -5.55 -6.73 1.25
N ILE A 30 -4.94 -6.04 2.21
CA ILE A 30 -5.49 -5.82 3.54
C ILE A 30 -5.90 -4.34 3.62
N SER A 31 -7.20 -4.13 3.78
CA SER A 31 -7.83 -2.81 3.83
C SER A 31 -8.88 -2.66 4.93
N ASP A 32 -9.20 -3.75 5.63
CA ASP A 32 -10.14 -3.77 6.74
C ASP A 32 -9.52 -3.10 7.97
N GLU A 33 -10.24 -2.14 8.56
CA GLU A 33 -9.70 -1.32 9.65
C GLU A 33 -9.47 -2.13 10.93
N ASP A 34 -10.34 -3.10 11.25
CA ASP A 34 -10.18 -3.94 12.44
C ASP A 34 -8.91 -4.79 12.33
N THR A 35 -8.68 -5.39 11.16
CA THR A 35 -7.46 -6.13 10.84
C THR A 35 -6.23 -5.23 10.89
N LEU A 36 -6.29 -4.03 10.32
CA LEU A 36 -5.18 -3.07 10.36
C LEU A 36 -4.86 -2.62 11.79
N LEU A 37 -5.87 -2.39 12.62
CA LEU A 37 -5.71 -2.01 14.03
C LEU A 37 -5.08 -3.13 14.86
N GLN A 38 -5.51 -4.37 14.66
CA GLN A 38 -5.05 -5.53 15.41
C GLN A 38 -3.67 -6.02 14.96
N GLU A 39 -3.49 -6.24 13.66
CA GLU A 39 -2.31 -6.92 13.10
C GLU A 39 -1.22 -5.92 12.65
N TYR A 40 -1.59 -4.67 12.36
CA TYR A 40 -0.68 -3.63 11.87
C TYR A 40 -0.79 -2.30 12.62
N PRO A 41 -0.68 -2.29 13.97
CA PRO A 41 -1.01 -1.13 14.80
C PRO A 41 -0.19 0.14 14.48
N LEU A 42 1.07 -0.03 14.05
CA LEU A 42 1.91 1.10 13.64
C LEU A 42 1.46 1.71 12.30
N PHE A 43 1.04 0.88 11.34
CA PHE A 43 0.42 1.35 10.11
C PHE A 43 -0.90 2.05 10.40
N ALA A 44 -1.77 1.43 11.20
CA ALA A 44 -3.06 2.00 11.58
C ALA A 44 -2.90 3.37 12.27
N THR A 45 -1.86 3.53 13.08
CA THR A 45 -1.54 4.82 13.73
C THR A 45 -1.26 5.93 12.72
N VAL A 46 -0.48 5.66 11.67
CA VAL A 46 -0.19 6.62 10.60
C VAL A 46 -1.42 6.85 9.71
N ASN A 47 -2.19 5.80 9.43
CA ASN A 47 -3.39 5.84 8.60
C ASN A 47 -4.59 6.53 9.29
N ARG A 48 -4.61 6.64 10.62
CA ARG A 48 -5.78 7.07 11.42
C ARG A 48 -6.46 8.36 10.96
N ALA A 49 -5.70 9.37 10.54
CA ALA A 49 -6.26 10.63 10.07
C ALA A 49 -6.84 10.52 8.65
N ALA A 50 -6.29 9.62 7.83
CA ALA A 50 -6.75 9.36 6.46
C ALA A 50 -7.92 8.35 6.42
N SER A 51 -8.00 7.41 7.36
CA SER A 51 -8.97 6.31 7.34
C SER A 51 -10.43 6.73 7.45
N VAL A 52 -10.68 7.90 8.04
CA VAL A 52 -12.01 8.52 8.12
C VAL A 52 -12.53 8.98 6.76
N VAL A 53 -11.65 9.11 5.76
CA VAL A 53 -11.99 9.48 4.39
C VAL A 53 -11.87 8.24 3.49
N PRO A 54 -12.98 7.65 3.00
CA PRO A 54 -12.96 6.37 2.29
C PRO A 54 -11.97 6.28 1.12
N ARG A 55 -11.84 7.34 0.32
CA ARG A 55 -10.92 7.41 -0.84
C ARG A 55 -9.44 7.44 -0.49
N HIS A 56 -9.10 7.67 0.79
CA HIS A 56 -7.72 7.75 1.31
C HIS A 56 -7.34 6.61 2.24
N ARG A 57 -8.27 5.67 2.52
CA ARG A 57 -8.00 4.54 3.40
C ARG A 57 -6.77 3.77 2.91
N GLY A 58 -5.84 3.54 3.83
CA GLY A 58 -4.61 2.82 3.57
C GLY A 58 -4.82 1.40 3.03
N ARG A 59 -3.78 0.89 2.38
CA ARG A 59 -3.69 -0.48 1.85
C ARG A 59 -2.35 -1.10 2.24
N ILE A 60 -2.37 -2.34 2.66
CA ILE A 60 -1.20 -3.22 2.64
C ILE A 60 -1.43 -4.18 1.49
N ILE A 61 -0.52 -4.18 0.51
CA ILE A 61 -0.64 -4.98 -0.71
C ILE A 61 0.54 -5.93 -0.77
N PHE A 62 0.24 -7.22 -0.84
CA PHE A 62 1.22 -8.28 -1.07
C PHE A 62 1.13 -8.73 -2.52
N LEU A 63 2.29 -8.76 -3.18
CA LEU A 63 2.47 -9.30 -4.52
C LEU A 63 3.37 -10.52 -4.40
N THR A 64 2.82 -11.69 -4.71
CA THR A 64 3.56 -12.95 -4.61
C THR A 64 3.66 -13.58 -5.99
N TYR A 65 4.89 -13.76 -6.46
CA TYR A 65 5.19 -14.56 -7.64
C TYR A 65 5.76 -15.91 -7.19
N GLU A 66 5.12 -17.00 -7.58
CA GLU A 66 5.61 -18.35 -7.34
C GLU A 66 5.82 -19.08 -8.67
N PRO A 67 7.02 -19.63 -8.93
CA PRO A 67 7.24 -20.43 -10.13
C PRO A 67 6.45 -21.74 -10.04
N GLN A 68 6.02 -22.28 -11.18
CA GLN A 68 5.21 -23.51 -11.24
C GLN A 68 5.91 -24.73 -10.61
N ASN A 69 7.24 -24.76 -10.61
CA ASN A 69 8.03 -25.81 -9.97
C ASN A 69 8.76 -25.25 -8.74
N PRO A 70 8.29 -25.57 -7.51
CA PRO A 70 8.95 -25.13 -6.28
C PRO A 70 10.40 -25.60 -6.14
N ALA A 71 10.76 -26.73 -6.77
CA ALA A 71 12.14 -27.24 -6.74
C ALA A 71 13.14 -26.35 -7.48
N CYS A 72 12.67 -25.39 -8.29
CA CYS A 72 13.50 -24.42 -8.98
C CYS A 72 13.76 -23.14 -8.16
N ILE A 73 13.18 -23.03 -6.95
CA ILE A 73 13.39 -21.88 -6.07
C ILE A 73 14.74 -22.06 -5.36
N LEU A 74 15.71 -21.22 -5.70
CA LEU A 74 17.02 -21.19 -5.05
C LEU A 74 17.08 -20.19 -3.89
N GLU A 75 16.29 -19.11 -4.00
CA GLU A 75 16.24 -18.01 -3.04
C GLU A 75 14.85 -17.37 -3.08
N THR A 76 14.39 -16.87 -1.93
CA THR A 76 13.17 -16.07 -1.82
C THR A 76 13.54 -14.62 -1.57
N LEU A 77 13.18 -13.75 -2.51
CA LEU A 77 13.40 -12.31 -2.38
C LEU A 77 12.16 -11.65 -1.77
N LEU A 78 12.36 -10.91 -0.68
CA LEU A 78 11.32 -10.13 0.00
C LEU A 78 11.60 -8.64 -0.23
N LEU A 79 10.73 -7.99 -0.99
CA LEU A 79 10.82 -6.55 -1.28
C LEU A 79 9.74 -5.81 -0.50
N VAL A 80 10.13 -4.75 0.23
CA VAL A 80 9.21 -3.92 1.01
C VAL A 80 9.35 -2.47 0.57
N GLY A 81 8.26 -1.88 0.09
CA GLY A 81 8.20 -0.48 -0.31
C GLY A 81 7.34 0.35 0.64
N LYS A 82 7.80 1.56 0.96
CA LYS A 82 6.98 2.55 1.67
C LYS A 82 6.02 3.22 0.67
N GLY A 83 4.73 2.92 0.77
CA GLY A 83 3.68 3.45 -0.11
C GLY A 83 2.94 4.68 0.44
N VAL A 84 3.64 5.73 0.89
CA VAL A 84 2.97 6.97 1.32
C VAL A 84 2.61 7.80 0.09
N THR A 85 1.32 7.88 -0.22
CA THR A 85 0.80 8.57 -1.42
C THR A 85 0.81 10.09 -1.29
N TYR A 86 0.68 10.60 -0.07
CA TYR A 86 0.88 12.01 0.26
C TYR A 86 1.30 12.13 1.73
N ASP A 87 2.30 12.96 2.01
CA ASP A 87 2.84 13.14 3.35
C ASP A 87 2.74 14.60 3.77
N THR A 88 1.71 14.91 4.57
CA THR A 88 1.56 16.24 5.15
C THR A 88 2.47 16.48 6.35
N GLY A 89 3.10 15.43 6.90
CA GLY A 89 3.76 15.44 8.22
C GLY A 89 2.81 15.12 9.38
N GLY A 90 1.49 15.06 9.13
CA GLY A 90 0.51 14.79 10.18
C GLY A 90 0.34 15.99 11.12
N ALA A 91 0.34 15.74 12.43
CA ALA A 91 0.25 16.81 13.43
C ALA A 91 1.50 17.72 13.43
N ASP A 92 2.65 17.19 13.05
CA ASP A 92 3.87 17.95 12.80
C ASP A 92 3.90 18.37 11.32
N ILE A 93 3.05 19.33 11.00
CA ILE A 93 2.80 19.76 9.62
C ILE A 93 4.09 20.24 8.96
N LYS A 94 4.39 19.74 7.76
CA LYS A 94 5.54 20.21 6.99
C LYS A 94 5.29 21.65 6.55
N ILE A 95 6.29 22.51 6.73
CA ILE A 95 6.26 23.94 6.37
C ILE A 95 7.40 24.32 5.43
N GLN A 96 7.40 25.54 4.89
CA GLN A 96 8.50 26.14 4.13
C GLN A 96 8.91 25.36 2.86
N GLY A 97 7.93 24.84 2.10
CA GLY A 97 8.21 24.09 0.87
C GLY A 97 8.67 22.64 1.10
N ASN A 98 8.60 22.13 2.33
CA ASN A 98 8.83 20.71 2.61
C ASN A 98 7.63 19.81 2.22
N MET A 99 6.55 20.40 1.70
CA MET A 99 5.37 19.74 1.13
C MET A 99 5.02 20.47 -0.18
N ILE A 100 5.27 19.84 -1.32
CA ILE A 100 5.06 20.37 -2.68
C ILE A 100 4.28 19.34 -3.48
#